data_AF-A0A661F5G1-F1
#
_entry.id   AF-A0A661F5G1-F1
#
_cell.length_a   1.000
_cell.length_b   1.000
_cell.length_c   1.000
_cell.angle_alpha   90.00
_cell.angle_beta   90.00
_cell.angle_gamma   90.00
#
_symmetry.space_group_name_H-M   'P 1'
#
loop_
_entity.id
_entity.type
_entity.pdbx_description
1 polymer ?
#
loop_
_entity_poly.entity_id
_entity_poly.type
_entity_poly.pdbx_seq_one_letter_code
_entity_poly.pdbx_strand_id
1 'polypeptide(L)'
;MAKLKKAKETEKKKLAKLKKEKQLAEKKRKDKAAKRKKAEAEKKRKADVARKEKVAKEKAAALAKKKRKEKLAREKAEKEQKARELALQKRMAAEKRAQQAMVSYRDVIRQKIQRSWLKPSTSTSGLSCKIRVKLIPGGSVMDATVTKSSGDPLFDRSVEVAVLKASPLPIPEDPTLFSYFRTLDLNFNPKE
;
A
#
# COMPACT_ATOMS: atom_id res chain seq x y z
N MET A 1 -48.32 -92.43 -54.30
CA MET A 1 -48.19 -90.95 -54.32
C MET A 1 -48.50 -90.22 -52.99
N ALA A 2 -49.13 -90.85 -51.98
CA ALA A 2 -49.50 -90.19 -50.70
C ALA A 2 -48.33 -89.93 -49.72
N LYS A 3 -47.29 -90.78 -49.68
CA LYS A 3 -46.12 -90.61 -48.78
C LYS A 3 -45.22 -89.42 -49.17
N LEU A 4 -45.13 -89.08 -50.46
CA LEU A 4 -44.33 -87.95 -50.96
C LEU A 4 -44.96 -86.57 -50.63
N LYS A 5 -46.30 -86.48 -50.58
CA LYS A 5 -47.02 -85.26 -50.19
C LYS A 5 -46.86 -84.94 -48.70
N LYS A 6 -46.95 -85.95 -47.82
CA LYS A 6 -46.73 -85.76 -46.36
C LYS A 6 -45.30 -85.31 -46.03
N ALA A 7 -44.28 -85.86 -46.69
CA ALA A 7 -42.88 -85.46 -46.49
C ALA A 7 -42.63 -83.99 -46.89
N LYS A 8 -43.13 -83.55 -48.05
CA LYS A 8 -43.04 -82.15 -48.52
C LYS A 8 -43.78 -81.17 -47.59
N GLU A 9 -44.89 -81.59 -46.99
CA GLU A 9 -45.65 -80.75 -46.05
C GLU A 9 -44.93 -80.59 -44.69
N THR A 10 -44.28 -81.65 -44.21
CA THR A 10 -43.44 -81.59 -43.00
C THR A 10 -42.17 -80.75 -43.19
N GLU A 11 -41.53 -80.82 -44.36
CA GLU A 11 -40.40 -79.93 -44.69
C GLU A 11 -40.82 -78.47 -44.78
N LYS A 12 -41.95 -78.16 -45.44
CA LYS A 12 -42.50 -76.79 -45.48
C LYS A 12 -42.81 -76.25 -44.08
N LYS A 13 -43.40 -77.07 -43.18
CA LYS A 13 -43.66 -76.69 -41.78
C LYS A 13 -42.37 -76.47 -40.98
N LYS A 14 -41.33 -77.29 -41.18
CA LYS A 14 -40.00 -77.10 -40.55
C LYS A 14 -39.30 -75.84 -41.07
N LEU A 15 -39.29 -75.59 -42.38
CA LEU A 15 -38.73 -74.36 -42.96
C LEU A 15 -39.46 -73.10 -42.49
N ALA A 16 -40.79 -73.16 -42.37
CA ALA A 16 -41.58 -72.04 -41.86
C ALA A 16 -41.30 -71.74 -40.37
N LYS A 17 -41.16 -72.79 -39.53
CA LYS A 17 -40.72 -72.62 -38.13
C LYS A 17 -39.30 -72.04 -38.05
N LEU A 18 -38.36 -72.56 -38.83
CA LEU A 18 -36.97 -72.08 -38.84
C LEU A 18 -36.88 -70.62 -39.29
N LYS A 19 -37.66 -70.21 -40.31
CA LYS A 19 -37.74 -68.81 -40.75
C LYS A 19 -38.35 -67.90 -39.68
N LYS A 20 -39.43 -68.32 -39.01
CA LYS A 20 -40.03 -67.56 -37.90
C LYS A 20 -39.06 -67.40 -36.72
N GLU A 21 -38.32 -68.46 -36.38
CA GLU A 21 -37.35 -68.44 -35.28
C GLU A 21 -36.15 -67.54 -35.59
N LYS A 22 -35.63 -67.59 -36.84
CA LYS A 22 -34.60 -66.66 -37.32
C LYS A 22 -35.08 -65.20 -37.30
N GLN A 23 -36.32 -64.93 -37.74
CA GLN A 23 -36.89 -63.58 -37.71
C GLN A 23 -37.10 -63.05 -36.29
N LEU A 24 -37.54 -63.90 -35.35
CA LEU A 24 -37.66 -63.56 -33.93
C LEU A 24 -36.30 -63.29 -33.28
N ALA A 25 -35.29 -64.11 -33.58
CA ALA A 25 -33.92 -63.92 -33.11
C ALA A 25 -33.30 -62.63 -33.66
N GLU A 26 -33.54 -62.32 -34.94
CA GLU A 26 -33.05 -61.09 -35.57
C GLU A 26 -33.76 -59.84 -35.02
N LYS A 27 -35.08 -59.87 -34.81
CA LYS A 27 -35.82 -58.79 -34.13
C LYS A 27 -35.30 -58.57 -32.70
N LYS A 28 -35.10 -59.63 -31.91
CA LYS A 28 -34.55 -59.52 -30.55
C LYS A 28 -33.12 -58.96 -30.55
N ARG A 29 -32.28 -59.34 -31.51
CA ARG A 29 -30.92 -58.78 -31.67
C ARG A 29 -30.96 -57.30 -32.05
N LYS A 30 -31.82 -56.90 -33.00
CA LYS A 30 -32.01 -55.50 -33.41
C LYS A 30 -32.53 -54.63 -32.26
N ASP A 31 -33.51 -55.12 -31.49
CA ASP A 31 -34.07 -54.40 -30.34
C ASP A 31 -33.05 -54.23 -29.19
N LYS A 32 -32.31 -55.30 -28.85
CA LYS A 32 -31.24 -55.26 -27.85
C LYS A 32 -30.10 -54.33 -28.27
N ALA A 33 -29.74 -54.30 -29.55
CA ALA A 33 -28.73 -53.39 -30.09
C ALA A 33 -29.22 -51.92 -30.06
N ALA A 34 -30.48 -51.67 -30.43
CA ALA A 34 -31.09 -50.34 -30.36
C ALA A 34 -31.19 -49.83 -28.91
N LYS A 35 -31.60 -50.68 -27.97
CA LYS A 35 -31.68 -50.34 -26.54
C LYS A 35 -30.30 -50.07 -25.93
N ARG A 36 -29.27 -50.83 -26.31
CA ARG A 36 -27.87 -50.57 -25.91
C ARG A 36 -27.35 -49.25 -26.47
N LYS A 37 -27.58 -48.95 -27.76
CA LYS A 37 -27.18 -47.67 -28.37
C LYS A 37 -27.87 -46.47 -27.72
N LYS A 38 -29.17 -46.57 -27.42
CA LYS A 38 -29.92 -45.51 -26.71
C LYS A 38 -29.38 -45.28 -25.29
N ALA A 39 -29.14 -46.35 -24.53
CA ALA A 39 -28.60 -46.25 -23.17
C ALA A 39 -27.17 -45.66 -23.14
N GLU A 40 -26.32 -46.01 -24.10
CA GLU A 40 -24.96 -45.46 -24.19
C GLU A 40 -24.97 -43.97 -24.61
N ALA A 41 -25.84 -43.60 -25.56
CA ALA A 41 -26.02 -42.21 -25.97
C ALA A 41 -26.56 -41.34 -24.81
N GLU A 42 -27.51 -41.85 -24.02
CA GLU A 42 -28.03 -41.15 -22.85
C GLU A 42 -26.98 -41.00 -21.75
N LYS A 43 -26.19 -42.05 -21.46
CA LYS A 43 -25.06 -41.96 -20.52
C LYS A 43 -24.01 -40.95 -20.97
N LYS A 44 -23.64 -40.94 -22.27
CA LYS A 44 -22.70 -39.95 -22.82
C LYS A 44 -23.24 -38.53 -22.72
N ARG A 45 -24.53 -38.30 -23.01
CA ARG A 45 -25.16 -36.98 -22.85
C ARG A 45 -25.17 -36.51 -21.39
N LYS A 46 -25.57 -37.38 -20.44
CA LYS A 46 -25.55 -37.05 -19.01
C LYS A 46 -24.13 -36.75 -18.51
N ALA A 47 -23.12 -37.50 -18.95
CA ALA A 47 -21.73 -37.25 -18.61
C ALA A 47 -21.20 -35.92 -19.18
N ASP A 48 -21.54 -35.58 -20.43
CA ASP A 48 -21.14 -34.31 -21.06
C ASP A 48 -21.78 -33.10 -20.37
N VAL A 49 -23.08 -33.17 -20.05
CA VAL A 49 -23.79 -32.11 -19.31
C VAL A 49 -23.18 -31.93 -17.92
N ALA A 50 -22.97 -33.02 -17.17
CA ALA A 50 -22.36 -32.95 -15.84
C ALA A 50 -20.93 -32.38 -15.89
N ARG A 51 -20.14 -32.72 -16.92
CA ARG A 51 -18.80 -32.16 -17.10
C ARG A 51 -18.85 -30.67 -17.43
N LYS A 52 -19.75 -30.24 -18.32
CA LYS A 52 -19.96 -28.83 -18.66
C LYS A 52 -20.40 -28.00 -17.47
N GLU A 53 -21.33 -28.50 -16.65
CA GLU A 53 -21.77 -27.82 -15.43
C GLU A 53 -20.66 -27.68 -14.39
N LYS A 54 -19.84 -28.73 -14.18
CA LYS A 54 -18.69 -28.67 -13.28
C LYS A 54 -17.68 -27.62 -13.74
N VAL A 55 -17.31 -27.62 -15.02
CA VAL A 55 -16.38 -26.64 -15.60
C VAL A 55 -16.94 -25.21 -15.51
N ALA A 56 -18.24 -25.02 -15.74
CA ALA A 56 -18.89 -23.71 -15.61
C ALA A 56 -18.88 -23.21 -14.15
N LYS A 57 -19.23 -24.07 -13.19
CA LYS A 57 -19.19 -23.73 -11.75
C LYS A 57 -17.77 -23.40 -11.28
N GLU A 58 -16.78 -24.17 -11.71
CA GLU A 58 -15.39 -23.97 -11.32
C GLU A 58 -14.82 -22.66 -11.89
N LYS A 59 -15.12 -22.35 -13.16
CA LYS A 59 -14.77 -21.07 -13.79
C LYS A 59 -15.45 -19.88 -13.09
N ALA A 60 -16.74 -20.00 -12.76
CA ALA A 60 -17.46 -18.97 -12.03
C ALA A 60 -16.87 -18.73 -10.62
N ALA A 61 -16.56 -19.80 -9.89
CA ALA A 61 -15.93 -19.71 -8.58
C ALA A 61 -14.52 -19.11 -8.64
N ALA A 62 -13.73 -19.47 -9.67
CA ALA A 62 -12.40 -18.90 -9.88
C ALA A 62 -12.46 -17.40 -10.21
N LEU A 63 -13.38 -16.97 -11.08
CA LEU A 63 -13.63 -15.56 -11.40
C LEU A 63 -14.09 -14.78 -10.16
N ALA A 64 -14.99 -15.33 -9.36
CA ALA A 64 -15.46 -14.70 -8.12
C ALA A 64 -14.32 -14.55 -7.10
N LYS A 65 -13.48 -15.59 -6.92
CA LYS A 65 -12.29 -15.52 -6.05
C LYS A 65 -11.29 -14.48 -6.56
N LYS A 66 -11.02 -14.41 -7.87
CA LYS A 66 -10.13 -13.40 -8.46
C LYS A 66 -10.66 -11.98 -8.22
N LYS A 67 -11.93 -11.71 -8.53
CA LYS A 67 -12.57 -10.41 -8.28
C LYS A 67 -12.54 -10.02 -6.80
N ARG A 68 -12.79 -10.96 -5.88
CA ARG A 68 -12.72 -10.69 -4.43
C ARG A 68 -11.30 -10.36 -3.98
N LYS A 69 -10.29 -11.12 -4.45
CA LYS A 69 -8.89 -10.83 -4.16
C LYS A 69 -8.45 -9.47 -4.70
N GLU A 70 -8.84 -9.13 -5.92
CA GLU A 70 -8.53 -7.85 -6.54
C GLU A 70 -9.18 -6.67 -5.80
N LYS A 71 -10.46 -6.78 -5.42
CA LYS A 71 -11.13 -5.78 -4.57
C LYS A 71 -10.42 -5.60 -3.24
N LEU A 72 -10.11 -6.70 -2.53
CA LEU A 72 -9.39 -6.66 -1.25
C LEU A 72 -7.99 -6.03 -1.41
N ALA A 73 -7.28 -6.35 -2.49
CA ALA A 73 -5.97 -5.76 -2.77
C ALA A 73 -6.09 -4.26 -3.05
N ARG A 74 -7.08 -3.84 -3.85
CA ARG A 74 -7.34 -2.43 -4.15
C ARG A 74 -7.76 -1.65 -2.90
N GLU A 75 -8.63 -2.19 -2.07
CA GLU A 75 -9.04 -1.57 -0.80
C GLU A 75 -7.88 -1.45 0.18
N LYS A 76 -7.01 -2.47 0.27
CA LYS A 76 -5.79 -2.38 1.10
C LYS A 76 -4.84 -1.32 0.57
N ALA A 77 -4.59 -1.30 -0.74
CA ALA A 77 -3.73 -0.31 -1.37
C ALA A 77 -4.28 1.12 -1.17
N GLU A 78 -5.58 1.33 -1.32
CA GLU A 78 -6.21 2.64 -1.10
C GLU A 78 -6.12 3.08 0.37
N LYS A 79 -6.35 2.17 1.33
CA LYS A 79 -6.19 2.46 2.76
C LYS A 79 -4.74 2.81 3.10
N GLU A 80 -3.79 2.08 2.53
CA GLU A 80 -2.36 2.35 2.76
C GLU A 80 -1.93 3.69 2.16
N GLN A 81 -2.38 4.01 0.94
CA GLN A 81 -2.14 5.32 0.32
C GLN A 81 -2.74 6.45 1.16
N LYS A 82 -4.00 6.32 1.59
CA LYS A 82 -4.64 7.29 2.49
C LYS A 82 -3.90 7.45 3.81
N ALA A 83 -3.43 6.36 4.40
CA ALA A 83 -2.65 6.40 5.64
C ALA A 83 -1.29 7.10 5.44
N ARG A 84 -0.60 6.82 4.32
CA ARG A 84 0.65 7.49 3.95
C ARG A 84 0.44 8.97 3.69
N GLU A 85 -0.61 9.35 2.97
CA GLU A 85 -0.95 10.74 2.69
C GLU A 85 -1.29 11.50 3.98
N LEU A 86 -2.10 10.92 4.87
CA LEU A 86 -2.40 11.50 6.17
C LEU A 86 -1.14 11.66 7.03
N ALA A 87 -0.26 10.67 7.03
CA ALA A 87 1.02 10.74 7.74
C ALA A 87 1.92 11.84 7.17
N LEU A 88 1.97 12.00 5.84
CA LEU A 88 2.71 13.06 5.19
C LEU A 88 2.12 14.44 5.50
N GLN A 89 0.80 14.60 5.42
CA GLN A 89 0.11 15.84 5.78
C GLN A 89 0.37 16.22 7.25
N LYS A 90 0.31 15.25 8.17
CA LYS A 90 0.64 15.49 9.59
C LYS A 90 2.09 15.95 9.78
N ARG A 91 3.04 15.31 9.07
CA ARG A 91 4.45 15.73 9.10
C ARG A 91 4.64 17.14 8.55
N MET A 92 4.06 17.44 7.39
CA MET A 92 4.12 18.78 6.78
C MET A 92 3.49 19.85 7.67
N ALA A 93 2.37 19.54 8.33
CA ALA A 93 1.71 20.46 9.26
C ALA A 93 2.56 20.70 10.52
N ALA A 94 3.19 19.65 11.07
CA ALA A 94 4.11 19.77 12.20
C ALA A 94 5.34 20.61 11.82
N GLU A 95 5.91 20.36 10.64
CA GLU A 95 7.05 21.14 10.13
C GLU A 95 6.70 22.60 9.91
N LYS A 96 5.54 22.91 9.31
CA LYS A 96 5.07 24.30 9.16
C LYS A 96 4.90 25.00 10.51
N ARG A 97 4.31 24.33 11.50
CA ARG A 97 4.19 24.87 12.86
C ARG A 97 5.56 25.11 13.49
N ALA A 98 6.50 24.20 13.28
CA ALA A 98 7.86 24.34 13.76
C ALA A 98 8.57 25.53 13.11
N GLN A 99 8.44 25.71 11.80
CA GLN A 99 9.01 26.85 11.07
C GLN A 99 8.41 28.18 11.54
N GLN A 100 7.08 28.25 11.72
CA GLN A 100 6.42 29.44 12.24
C GLN A 100 6.87 29.79 13.66
N ALA A 101 6.90 28.78 14.54
CA ALA A 101 7.43 28.94 15.89
C ALA A 101 8.89 29.41 15.84
N MET A 102 9.74 28.81 15.00
CA MET A 102 11.14 29.21 14.84
C MET A 102 11.29 30.67 14.48
N VAL A 103 10.49 31.20 13.56
CA VAL A 103 10.55 32.63 13.22
C VAL A 103 10.23 33.48 14.44
N SER A 104 9.10 33.22 15.12
CA SER A 104 8.69 33.98 16.31
C SER A 104 9.73 33.92 17.43
N TYR A 105 10.25 32.73 17.73
CA TYR A 105 11.25 32.56 18.79
C TYR A 105 12.61 33.14 18.40
N ARG A 106 13.01 33.11 17.12
CA ARG A 106 14.27 33.73 16.66
C ARG A 106 14.27 35.23 16.91
N ASP A 107 13.16 35.91 16.71
CA ASP A 107 13.07 37.35 16.96
C ASP A 107 13.13 37.67 18.46
N VAL A 108 12.43 36.90 19.30
CA VAL A 108 12.50 37.06 20.77
C VAL A 108 13.92 36.75 21.29
N ILE A 109 14.55 35.70 20.77
CA ILE A 109 15.93 35.34 21.09
C ILE A 109 16.89 36.47 20.68
N ARG A 110 16.74 37.01 19.46
CA ARG A 110 17.54 38.14 18.99
C ARG A 110 17.40 39.33 19.93
N GLN A 111 16.17 39.70 20.28
CA GLN A 111 15.92 40.81 21.22
C GLN A 111 16.57 40.58 22.58
N LYS A 112 16.51 39.35 23.12
CA LYS A 112 17.14 39.01 24.40
C LYS A 112 18.68 39.11 24.33
N ILE A 113 19.27 38.64 23.23
CA ILE A 113 20.72 38.76 22.99
C ILE A 113 21.11 40.22 22.84
N GLN A 114 20.36 41.02 22.06
CA GLN A 114 20.61 42.46 21.91
C GLN A 114 20.55 43.20 23.25
N ARG A 115 19.59 42.88 24.13
CA ARG A 115 19.52 43.45 25.49
C ARG A 115 20.70 43.06 26.38
N SER A 116 21.28 41.88 26.13
CA SER A 116 22.43 41.36 26.89
C SER A 116 23.77 41.77 26.28
N TRP A 117 23.76 42.36 25.08
CA TRP A 117 24.94 42.72 24.33
C TRP A 117 25.52 44.04 24.82
N LEU A 118 26.80 43.99 25.21
CA LEU A 118 27.56 45.15 25.61
C LEU A 118 28.34 45.65 24.40
N LYS A 119 27.92 46.80 23.87
CA LYS A 119 28.51 47.41 22.68
C LYS A 119 29.98 47.76 22.95
N PRO A 120 30.95 47.17 22.22
CA PRO A 120 32.35 47.57 22.30
C PRO A 120 32.51 48.99 21.75
N SER A 121 33.38 49.80 22.37
CA SER A 121 33.69 51.16 21.90
C SER A 121 34.29 51.21 20.49
N THR A 122 34.89 50.10 20.04
CA THR A 122 35.54 49.94 18.73
C THR A 122 34.60 49.41 17.63
N SER A 123 33.34 49.08 17.97
CA SER A 123 32.40 48.48 17.02
C SER A 123 31.99 49.49 15.94
N THR A 124 32.49 49.28 14.73
CA THR A 124 32.02 49.99 13.53
C THR A 124 30.56 49.67 13.27
N SER A 125 29.79 50.69 12.93
CA SER A 125 28.37 50.55 12.57
C SER A 125 28.19 49.70 11.30
N GLY A 126 27.31 48.69 11.34
CA GLY A 126 26.96 47.86 10.16
C GLY A 126 27.63 46.49 10.09
N LEU A 127 28.34 46.07 11.14
CA LEU A 127 28.91 44.73 11.24
C LEU A 127 27.80 43.68 11.49
N SER A 128 27.88 42.55 10.77
CA SER A 128 26.99 41.40 10.99
C SER A 128 27.81 40.13 11.12
N CYS A 129 27.41 39.26 12.06
CA CYS A 129 28.08 38.01 12.35
C CYS A 129 27.07 36.87 12.38
N LYS A 130 27.44 35.69 11.86
CA LYS A 130 26.62 34.48 12.01
C LYS A 130 27.19 33.61 13.11
N ILE A 131 26.37 33.31 14.10
CA ILE A 131 26.74 32.48 15.25
C ILE A 131 25.84 31.25 15.28
N ARG A 132 26.47 30.11 15.51
CA ARG A 132 25.82 28.85 15.80
C ARG A 132 25.71 28.67 17.30
N VAL A 133 24.49 28.54 17.80
CA VAL A 133 24.18 28.38 19.22
C VAL A 133 23.65 26.97 19.45
N LYS A 134 24.23 26.24 20.42
CA LYS A 134 23.72 24.94 20.86
C LYS A 134 22.96 25.11 22.16
N LEU A 135 21.74 24.60 22.21
CA LEU A 135 20.83 24.70 23.35
C LEU A 135 20.56 23.34 23.98
N ILE A 136 20.41 23.33 25.31
CA ILE A 136 20.02 22.18 26.12
C ILE A 136 18.50 22.25 26.36
N PRO A 137 17.81 21.10 26.56
CA PRO A 137 16.43 21.11 27.04
C PRO A 137 16.29 22.03 28.27
N GLY A 138 15.39 23.01 28.20
CA GLY A 138 15.25 24.07 29.23
C GLY A 138 15.77 25.45 28.81
N GLY A 139 16.36 25.59 27.61
CA GLY A 139 16.69 26.88 27.00
C GLY A 139 18.07 27.42 27.38
N SER A 140 18.84 26.67 28.17
CA SER A 140 20.21 27.03 28.52
C SER A 140 21.14 26.91 27.32
N VAL A 141 22.01 27.91 27.13
CA VAL A 141 23.04 27.90 26.09
C VAL A 141 24.19 27.00 26.54
N MET A 142 24.46 25.94 25.76
CA MET A 142 25.60 25.06 25.97
C MET A 142 26.88 25.64 25.37
N ASP A 143 26.76 26.18 24.16
CA ASP A 143 27.89 26.55 23.33
C ASP A 143 27.45 27.60 22.30
N ALA A 144 28.33 28.57 22.01
CA ALA A 144 28.11 29.61 21.02
C ALA A 144 29.39 29.78 20.22
N THR A 145 29.31 29.53 18.91
CA THR A 145 30.47 29.57 18.01
C THR A 145 30.19 30.45 16.81
N VAL A 146 31.07 31.41 16.55
CA VAL A 146 31.01 32.23 15.33
C VAL A 146 31.31 31.35 14.11
N THR A 147 30.34 31.24 13.20
CA THR A 147 30.46 30.50 11.93
C THR A 147 30.86 31.43 10.79
N LYS A 148 30.48 32.70 10.85
CA LYS A 148 30.93 33.73 9.91
C LYS A 148 31.27 35.00 10.68
N SER A 149 32.57 35.30 10.74
CA SER A 149 33.10 36.52 11.36
C SER A 149 32.56 37.77 10.67
N SER A 150 32.36 38.84 11.44
CA SER A 150 32.01 40.15 10.91
C SER A 150 33.20 40.92 10.32
N GLY A 151 34.42 40.37 10.42
CA GLY A 151 35.67 41.08 10.08
C GLY A 151 36.27 41.87 11.26
N ASP A 152 35.66 41.81 12.44
CA ASP A 152 36.21 42.37 13.69
C ASP A 152 36.15 41.31 14.81
N PRO A 153 37.29 40.76 15.25
CA PRO A 153 37.33 39.76 16.32
C PRO A 153 36.79 40.25 17.66
N LEU A 154 36.90 41.56 17.96
CA LEU A 154 36.38 42.13 19.21
C LEU A 154 34.84 42.17 19.19
N PHE A 155 34.27 42.47 18.03
CA PHE A 155 32.83 42.38 17.81
C PHE A 155 32.36 40.94 17.98
N ASP A 156 32.97 40.00 17.26
CA ASP A 156 32.61 38.58 17.29
C ASP A 156 32.61 38.02 18.72
N ARG A 157 33.68 38.27 19.48
CA ARG A 157 33.80 37.85 20.89
C ARG A 157 32.76 38.50 21.80
N SER A 158 32.41 39.77 21.56
CA SER A 158 31.37 40.45 22.31
C SER A 158 29.99 39.81 22.08
N VAL A 159 29.69 39.40 20.84
CA VAL A 159 28.43 38.71 20.54
C VAL A 159 28.40 37.31 21.16
N GLU A 160 29.49 36.54 21.13
CA GLU A 160 29.57 35.24 21.82
C GLU A 160 29.25 35.37 23.32
N VAL A 161 29.85 36.36 24.00
CA VAL A 161 29.57 36.64 25.41
C VAL A 161 28.12 37.06 25.63
N ALA A 162 27.54 37.86 24.73
CA ALA A 162 26.14 38.27 24.82
C ALA A 162 25.17 37.09 24.69
N VAL A 163 25.46 36.13 23.80
CA VAL A 163 24.67 34.91 23.63
C VAL A 163 24.72 34.07 24.92
N LEU A 164 25.90 33.89 25.51
CA LEU A 164 26.04 33.14 26.77
C LEU A 164 25.30 33.85 27.92
N LYS A 165 25.37 35.19 28.00
CA LYS A 165 24.66 35.98 29.02
C LYS A 165 23.13 35.99 28.83
N ALA A 166 22.65 35.81 27.61
CA ALA A 166 21.22 35.76 27.32
C ALA A 166 20.53 34.47 27.80
N SER A 167 21.31 33.51 28.32
CA SER A 167 20.79 32.27 28.91
C SER A 167 19.93 32.56 30.16
N PRO A 168 18.77 31.88 30.34
CA PRO A 168 18.15 30.90 29.45
C PRO A 168 17.37 31.60 28.32
N LEU A 169 17.51 31.12 27.08
CA LEU A 169 16.77 31.65 25.95
C LEU A 169 15.32 31.14 25.94
N PRO A 170 14.34 31.97 25.53
CA PRO A 170 12.96 31.53 25.40
C PRO A 170 12.83 30.55 24.25
N ILE A 171 12.50 29.31 24.58
CA ILE A 171 12.27 28.21 23.63
C ILE A 171 10.88 27.61 23.87
N PRO A 172 10.27 26.96 22.86
CA PRO A 172 9.04 26.23 23.08
C PRO A 172 9.25 25.05 24.03
N GLU A 173 8.29 24.84 24.94
CA GLU A 173 8.26 23.69 25.87
C GLU A 173 7.96 22.36 25.17
N ASP A 174 7.40 22.41 23.95
CA ASP A 174 7.07 21.21 23.17
C ASP A 174 8.36 20.46 22.74
N PRO A 175 8.56 19.19 23.18
CA PRO A 175 9.74 18.41 22.85
C PRO A 175 9.95 18.19 21.34
N THR A 176 8.85 18.16 20.57
CA THR A 176 8.91 17.96 19.11
C THR A 176 9.47 19.20 18.42
N LEU A 177 9.14 20.39 18.92
CA LEU A 177 9.69 21.65 18.45
C LEU A 177 11.13 21.81 18.90
N PHE A 178 11.45 21.47 20.16
CA PHE A 178 12.80 21.60 20.72
C PHE A 178 13.89 20.93 19.88
N SER A 179 13.59 19.80 19.25
CA SER A 179 14.53 19.10 18.35
C SER A 179 15.06 20.01 17.23
N TYR A 180 14.23 20.94 16.73
CA TYR A 180 14.60 21.95 15.75
C TYR A 180 15.41 23.11 16.37
N PHE A 181 15.23 23.41 17.66
CA PHE A 181 15.94 24.49 18.36
C PHE A 181 17.26 24.06 19.03
N ARG A 182 17.61 22.78 19.01
CA ARG A 182 18.86 22.27 19.60
C ARG A 182 20.10 22.96 19.02
N THR A 183 20.05 23.31 17.74
CA THR A 183 21.11 24.06 17.04
C THR A 183 20.46 25.21 16.29
N LEU A 184 20.80 26.44 16.65
CA LEU A 184 20.29 27.65 16.00
C LEU A 184 21.42 28.41 15.31
N ASP A 185 21.23 28.69 14.02
CA ASP A 185 22.09 29.60 13.29
C ASP A 185 21.44 31.00 13.28
N LEU A 186 22.03 31.90 14.06
CA LEU A 186 21.56 33.27 14.24
C LEU A 186 22.46 34.22 13.45
N ASN A 187 21.84 35.17 12.74
CA ASN A 187 22.54 36.32 12.19
C ASN A 187 22.33 37.49 13.16
N PHE A 188 23.39 37.91 13.83
CA PHE A 188 23.36 39.04 14.73
C PHE A 188 23.76 40.31 13.99
N ASN A 189 22.84 41.28 14.00
CA ASN A 189 23.04 42.61 13.45
C ASN A 189 22.59 43.63 14.51
N PRO A 190 23.46 44.54 14.97
CA PRO A 190 23.14 45.50 16.02
C PRO A 190 22.27 46.68 15.55
N LYS A 191 22.00 46.82 14.24
CA LYS A 191 21.20 47.89 13.64
C LYS A 191 19.81 47.46 13.14
N GLU A 192 19.50 46.16 13.19
CA GLU A 192 18.17 45.61 12.82
C GLU A 192 17.32 45.33 14.06
#